data_AF-A0A5Q4ZXY1-F1
#
_entry.id   AF-A0A5Q4ZXY1-F1
#
_cell.length_a   1.000
_cell.length_b   1.000
_cell.length_c   1.000
_cell.angle_alpha   90.00
_cell.angle_beta   90.00
_cell.angle_gamma   90.00
#
_symmetry.space_group_name_H-M   'P 1'
#
loop_
_entity.id
_entity.type
_entity.pdbx_description
1 polymer ?
#
loop_
_entity_poly.entity_id
_entity_poly.type
_entity_poly.pdbx_seq_one_letter_code
_entity_poly.pdbx_strand_id
1 'polypeptide(L)'
;MIPKIRKDKCYRVTIEEITPEQEVAQTLAFEFQDREDVFNIMNNLKQKSGLEPEVATRVGVALRLLGPMMMANRKHELFVDFMPHFKTFMQNLKSKVKGK
;
A
#
# COMPACT_ATOMS: atom_id res chain seq x y z
N MET A 1 -23.33 17.54 -13.68
CA MET A 1 -22.65 16.63 -12.73
C MET A 1 -21.41 17.34 -12.20
N ILE A 2 -21.39 17.71 -10.93
CA ILE A 2 -20.17 18.25 -10.29
C ILE A 2 -19.25 17.05 -10.01
N PRO A 3 -17.99 17.02 -10.45
CA PRO A 3 -17.09 15.92 -10.12
C PRO A 3 -16.95 15.89 -8.60
N LYS A 4 -17.24 14.74 -7.98
CA LYS A 4 -16.93 14.52 -6.57
C LYS A 4 -15.40 14.55 -6.46
N ILE A 5 -14.84 15.70 -6.08
CA ILE A 5 -13.41 15.81 -5.73
C ILE A 5 -13.24 14.91 -4.52
N ARG A 6 -12.79 13.67 -4.72
CA ARG A 6 -12.42 12.80 -3.61
C ARG A 6 -11.21 13.45 -2.96
N LYS A 7 -11.41 14.00 -1.77
CA LYS A 7 -10.32 14.54 -0.96
C LYS A 7 -9.44 13.37 -0.54
N ASP A 8 -8.16 13.45 -0.84
CA ASP A 8 -7.19 12.44 -0.45
C ASP A 8 -7.22 12.26 1.08
N LYS A 9 -7.15 11.02 1.55
CA LYS A 9 -7.07 10.69 2.97
C LYS A 9 -5.62 10.81 3.42
N CYS A 10 -5.40 11.44 4.58
CA CYS A 10 -4.09 11.53 5.19
C CYS A 10 -3.90 10.38 6.19
N TYR A 11 -2.72 9.76 6.15
CA TYR A 11 -2.33 8.66 7.02
C TYR A 11 -0.95 8.93 7.59
N ARG A 12 -0.71 8.44 8.82
CA ARG A 12 0.61 8.41 9.44
C ARG A 12 1.08 6.97 9.55
N VAL A 13 2.33 6.72 9.16
CA VAL A 13 3.05 5.48 9.44
C VAL A 13 3.99 5.75 10.58
N THR A 14 3.99 4.86 11.57
CA THR A 14 4.97 4.81 12.66
C THR A 14 5.61 3.42 12.63
N ILE A 15 6.93 3.38 12.68
CA ILE A 15 7.72 2.16 12.83
C ILE A 15 8.47 2.28 14.14
N GLU A 16 8.29 1.30 15.00
CA GLU A 16 8.96 1.19 16.30
C GLU A 16 9.83 -0.06 16.29
N GLU A 17 11.10 0.09 16.65
CA GLU A 17 11.95 -1.07 16.94
C GLU A 17 11.59 -1.59 18.33
N ILE A 18 11.13 -2.84 18.38
CA ILE A 18 10.79 -3.53 19.62
C ILE A 18 11.96 -4.42 20.03
N THR A 19 12.54 -4.16 21.21
CA THR A 19 13.63 -4.96 21.78
C THR A 19 13.13 -6.31 22.29
N PRO A 20 14.04 -7.28 22.59
CA PRO A 20 13.66 -8.52 23.27
C PRO A 20 12.90 -8.29 24.60
N GLU A 21 13.19 -7.18 25.29
CA GLU A 21 12.55 -6.75 26.53
C GLU A 21 11.17 -6.08 26.29
N GLN A 22 10.70 -6.03 25.05
CA GLN A 22 9.45 -5.36 24.62
C GLN A 22 9.45 -3.84 24.84
N GLU A 23 10.63 -3.22 24.84
CA GLU A 23 10.79 -1.77 24.91
C GLU A 23 10.93 -1.17 23.50
N VAL A 24 10.54 0.10 23.35
CA VAL A 24 10.69 0.85 22.10
C VAL A 24 12.06 1.52 22.09
N ALA A 25 12.98 1.03 21.25
CA ALA A 25 14.34 1.57 21.15
C ALA A 25 14.42 2.81 20.24
N GLN A 26 13.73 2.77 19.10
CA GLN A 26 13.70 3.88 18.15
C GLN A 26 12.34 3.96 17.44
N THR A 27 12.00 5.17 16.99
CA THR A 27 10.75 5.46 16.28
C THR A 27 11.04 6.25 15.01
N LEU A 28 10.47 5.79 13.89
CA LEU A 28 10.41 6.52 12.62
C LEU A 28 8.95 6.81 12.30
N ALA A 29 8.61 8.06 11.99
CA ALA A 29 7.25 8.43 11.60
C ALA A 29 7.23 9.33 10.36
N PHE A 30 6.27 9.10 9.48
CA PHE A 30 6.01 9.96 8.33
C PHE A 30 4.52 9.97 7.97
N GLU A 31 4.09 11.01 7.27
CA GLU A 31 2.73 11.14 6.77
C GLU A 31 2.68 11.00 5.26
N PHE A 32 1.58 10.43 4.75
CA PHE A 32 1.34 10.36 3.32
C PHE A 32 -0.15 10.54 3.01
N GLN A 33 -0.42 11.02 1.80
CA GLN A 33 -1.78 11.15 1.27
C GLN A 33 -2.10 10.02 0.31
N ASP A 34 -3.34 9.54 0.37
CA ASP A 34 -3.83 8.47 -0.46
C ASP A 34 -5.25 8.74 -0.98
N ARG A 35 -5.46 8.52 -2.28
CA ARG A 35 -6.79 8.61 -2.92
C ARG A 35 -7.71 7.46 -2.53
N GLU A 36 -7.12 6.35 -2.11
CA GLU A 36 -7.83 5.14 -1.74
C GLU A 36 -7.99 5.07 -0.21
N ASP A 37 -9.00 4.30 0.21
CA ASP A 37 -9.14 3.96 1.63
C ASP A 37 -8.25 2.76 1.97
N VAL A 38 -7.14 3.04 2.64
CA VAL A 38 -6.13 2.06 3.07
C VAL A 38 -6.77 0.92 3.87
N PHE A 39 -7.74 1.20 4.76
CA PHE A 39 -8.39 0.16 5.57
C PHE A 39 -9.28 -0.74 4.73
N ASN A 40 -10.07 -0.16 3.81
CA ASN A 40 -10.90 -0.96 2.90
C ASN A 40 -10.04 -1.83 1.99
N ILE A 41 -8.89 -1.35 1.54
CA ILE A 41 -7.94 -2.16 0.76
C ILE A 41 -7.48 -3.36 1.59
N MET A 42 -7.08 -3.18 2.84
CA MET A 42 -6.59 -4.28 3.67
C MET A 42 -7.69 -5.30 3.96
N ASN A 43 -8.92 -4.84 4.24
CA ASN A 43 -10.07 -5.72 4.43
C ASN A 43 -10.36 -6.55 3.18
N ASN A 44 -10.37 -5.92 2.00
CA ASN A 44 -10.59 -6.64 0.76
C ASN A 44 -9.46 -7.63 0.44
N LEU A 45 -8.20 -7.28 0.74
CA LEU A 45 -7.07 -8.19 0.57
C LEU A 45 -7.21 -9.42 1.47
N LYS A 46 -7.50 -9.24 2.75
CA LYS A 46 -7.71 -10.35 3.70
C LYS A 46 -8.80 -11.30 3.23
N GLN A 47 -9.88 -10.78 2.66
CA GLN A 47 -11.04 -11.59 2.24
C GLN A 47 -10.85 -12.26 0.88
N LYS A 48 -10.20 -11.58 -0.07
CA LYS A 48 -10.30 -11.94 -1.50
C LYS A 48 -8.98 -12.30 -2.17
N SER A 49 -7.84 -12.03 -1.52
CA SER A 49 -6.53 -12.31 -2.13
C SER A 49 -6.12 -13.79 -2.06
N GLY A 50 -6.67 -14.55 -1.12
CA GLY A 50 -6.21 -15.91 -0.79
C GLY A 50 -4.94 -15.96 0.05
N LEU A 51 -4.46 -14.82 0.56
CA LEU A 51 -3.34 -14.72 1.50
C LEU A 51 -3.82 -14.80 2.94
N GLU A 52 -2.97 -15.29 3.84
CA GLU A 52 -3.20 -15.21 5.28
C GLU A 52 -3.42 -13.76 5.74
N PRO A 53 -4.30 -13.49 6.72
CA PRO A 53 -4.71 -12.12 7.05
C PRO A 53 -3.57 -11.17 7.43
N GLU A 54 -2.55 -11.68 8.11
CA GLU A 54 -1.36 -10.91 8.47
C GLU A 54 -0.53 -10.55 7.23
N VAL A 55 -0.28 -11.53 6.36
CA VAL A 55 0.45 -11.34 5.10
C VAL A 55 -0.30 -10.37 4.19
N ALA A 56 -1.62 -10.52 4.06
CA ALA A 56 -2.48 -9.64 3.28
C ALA A 56 -2.38 -8.17 3.75
N THR A 57 -2.31 -7.94 5.06
CA THR A 57 -2.13 -6.60 5.64
C THR A 57 -0.78 -6.01 5.25
N ARG A 58 0.31 -6.76 5.46
CA ARG A 58 1.68 -6.32 5.16
C ARG A 58 1.84 -6.00 3.67
N VAL A 59 1.35 -6.88 2.80
CA VAL A 59 1.34 -6.67 1.34
C VAL A 59 0.54 -5.43 0.98
N GLY A 60 -0.64 -5.25 1.54
CA GLY A 60 -1.47 -4.08 1.27
C GLY A 60 -0.78 -2.77 1.63
N VAL A 61 -0.20 -2.68 2.82
CA VAL A 61 0.57 -1.50 3.27
C VAL A 61 1.77 -1.24 2.36
N ALA A 62 2.57 -2.27 2.08
CA ALA A 62 3.73 -2.15 1.20
C ALA A 62 3.36 -1.62 -0.19
N LEU A 63 2.28 -2.12 -0.79
CA LEU A 63 1.82 -1.66 -2.10
C LEU A 63 1.29 -0.22 -2.09
N ARG A 64 0.67 0.22 -0.99
CA ARG A 64 0.20 1.61 -0.85
C ARG A 64 1.32 2.60 -0.65
N LEU A 65 2.41 2.19 0.00
CA LEU A 65 3.60 3.02 0.15
C LEU A 65 4.44 3.04 -1.13
N LEU A 66 4.69 1.88 -1.75
CA LEU A 66 5.55 1.77 -2.92
C LEU A 66 4.88 2.25 -4.21
N GLY A 67 3.62 1.89 -4.44
CA GLY A 67 2.93 2.13 -5.71
C GLY A 67 2.90 3.60 -6.14
N PRO A 68 2.44 4.55 -5.30
CA PRO A 68 2.46 5.97 -5.61
C PRO A 68 3.86 6.51 -5.89
N MET A 69 4.86 6.11 -5.10
CA MET A 69 6.26 6.52 -5.28
C MET A 69 6.81 6.05 -6.62
N MET A 70 6.55 4.79 -6.98
CA MET A 70 6.88 4.23 -8.28
C MET A 70 6.19 5.00 -9.42
N MET A 71 4.90 5.34 -9.29
CA MET A 71 4.17 6.09 -10.31
C MET A 71 4.69 7.52 -10.51
N ALA A 72 5.02 8.21 -9.41
CA ALA A 72 5.60 9.55 -9.43
C ALA A 72 6.99 9.55 -10.08
N ASN A 73 7.78 8.50 -9.85
CA ASN A 73 9.15 8.36 -10.32
C ASN A 73 9.28 7.35 -11.48
N ARG A 74 8.22 7.14 -12.27
CA ARG A 74 8.14 6.03 -13.25
C ARG A 74 9.21 6.01 -14.36
N LYS A 75 9.94 7.12 -14.53
CA LYS A 75 11.05 7.24 -15.49
C LYS A 75 12.43 7.12 -14.84
N HIS A 76 12.49 7.01 -13.51
CA HIS A 76 13.74 6.85 -12.77
C HIS A 76 14.34 5.48 -13.08
N GLU A 77 15.66 5.39 -13.25
CA GLU A 77 16.39 4.17 -13.63
C GLU A 77 16.08 2.98 -12.71
N LEU A 78 15.97 3.20 -11.40
CA LEU A 78 15.57 2.18 -10.42
C LEU A 78 14.17 1.57 -10.64
N PHE A 79 13.26 2.27 -11.33
CA PHE A 79 11.87 1.83 -11.47
C PHE A 79 11.46 1.48 -12.90
N VAL A 80 12.18 1.98 -13.91
CA VAL A 80 11.75 1.91 -15.31
C VAL A 80 11.60 0.47 -15.79
N ASP A 81 12.54 -0.41 -15.47
CA ASP A 81 12.53 -1.82 -15.89
C ASP A 81 11.59 -2.67 -15.03
N PHE A 82 11.37 -2.28 -13.77
CA PHE A 82 10.45 -3.00 -12.88
C PHE A 82 8.98 -2.64 -13.14
N MET A 83 8.70 -1.45 -13.67
CA MET A 83 7.34 -0.92 -13.82
C MET A 83 6.37 -1.83 -14.59
N PRO A 84 6.76 -2.43 -15.74
CA PRO A 84 5.86 -3.30 -16.50
C PRO A 84 5.43 -4.53 -15.67
N HIS A 85 6.37 -5.12 -14.93
CA HIS A 85 6.12 -6.28 -14.08
C HIS A 85 5.24 -5.91 -12.87
N PHE A 86 5.53 -4.79 -12.23
CA PHE A 86 4.69 -4.26 -11.15
C PHE A 86 3.25 -4.01 -11.62
N LYS A 87 3.07 -3.48 -12.84
CA LYS A 87 1.74 -3.28 -13.43
C LYS A 87 1.00 -4.60 -13.64
N THR A 88 1.65 -5.62 -14.19
CA THR A 88 1.05 -6.96 -14.36
C THR A 88 0.66 -7.56 -13.02
N PHE A 89 1.52 -7.48 -12.01
CA PHE A 89 1.21 -7.91 -10.65
C PHE A 89 -0.03 -7.20 -10.09
N MET A 90 -0.08 -5.87 -10.19
CA MET A 90 -1.22 -5.08 -9.70
C MET A 90 -2.52 -5.38 -10.45
N GLN A 91 -2.47 -5.72 -11.73
CA GLN A 91 -3.64 -6.14 -12.51
C GLN A 91 -4.18 -7.49 -12.01
N ASN A 92 -3.29 -8.46 -11.78
CA ASN A 92 -3.67 -9.77 -11.23
C ASN A 92 -4.23 -9.65 -9.81
N LEU A 93 -3.61 -8.83 -8.96
CA LEU A 93 -4.11 -8.59 -7.61
C LEU A 93 -5.51 -7.95 -7.64
N LYS A 94 -5.69 -6.92 -8.48
CA LYS A 94 -6.99 -6.25 -8.63
C LYS A 94 -8.06 -7.17 -9.19
N SER A 95 -7.75 -8.10 -10.09
CA SER A 95 -8.77 -9.04 -10.60
C SER A 95 -9.30 -9.99 -9.52
N LYS A 96 -8.46 -10.32 -8.52
CA LYS A 96 -8.88 -11.09 -7.33
C LYS A 96 -9.65 -10.25 -6.32
N VAL A 97 -9.17 -9.04 -6.05
CA VAL A 97 -9.66 -8.20 -4.94
C VAL A 97 -10.84 -7.30 -5.33
N LYS A 98 -10.88 -6.84 -6.59
CA LYS A 98 -12.00 -6.10 -7.18
C LYS A 98 -12.94 -7.01 -8.00
N GLY A 99 -12.81 -8.33 -7.86
CA GLY A 99 -13.62 -9.32 -8.58
C GLY A 99 -15.06 -9.40 -8.06
N LYS A 100 -15.98 -8.97 -8.94
CA LYS A 100 -17.45 -8.81 -8.89
C LYS A 100 -18.04 -8.13 -7.66
#